data_AF-A0A932PUR4-F1
#
_entry.id   AF-A0A932PUR4-F1
#
_cell.length_a   1.000
_cell.length_b   1.000
_cell.length_c   1.000
_cell.angle_alpha   90.00
_cell.angle_beta   90.00
_cell.angle_gamma   90.00
#
_symmetry.space_group_name_H-M   'P 1'
#
loop_
_entity.id
_entity.type
_entity.pdbx_description
1 polymer ?
#
loop_
_entity_poly.entity_id
_entity_poly.type
_entity_poly.pdbx_seq_one_letter_code
_entity_poly.pdbx_strand_id
1 'polypeptide(L)'
;MPGQKLATIDTDQITPASDCVSESLETLDERWKAGSFRYLMPDFRERVHRGETFLVAGDRFAIGSSREMSPAGLKGVAEEAGLELVIVCGANMGDIFRRNALNLGLHVVQSTEAVNDAQEGDAFAFDPVTRRLTNETRARTYDPVPLSPQEESIRRSDGILAVGRRELAASIAREPSIEWADASLARRMTTTEQIVWSHRVDRDAEVAPGATLRVYADLLPASDGTAPFSIHTFDKITGGDLIDPRQIAIANDHFVFTGKEID
;
A
#
# COMPACT_ATOMS: atom_id res chain seq x y z
N MET A 1 25.74 6.50 13.00
CA MET A 1 25.96 6.52 14.46
C MET A 1 25.05 5.47 15.09
N PRO A 2 25.39 4.86 16.25
CA PRO A 2 24.45 4.03 16.99
C PRO A 2 23.11 4.78 17.14
N GLY A 3 22.01 4.16 16.71
CA GLY A 3 20.67 4.76 16.77
C GLY A 3 20.18 5.46 15.52
N GLN A 4 21.06 5.86 14.58
CA GLN A 4 20.63 6.53 13.37
C GLN A 4 20.06 5.52 12.35
N LYS A 5 18.75 5.60 12.09
CA LYS A 5 18.08 4.75 11.09
C LYS A 5 18.34 5.26 9.69
N LEU A 6 18.41 4.34 8.72
CA LEU A 6 18.46 4.71 7.31
C LEU A 6 17.17 5.43 6.92
N ALA A 7 17.32 6.57 6.28
CA ALA A 7 16.25 7.42 5.78
C ALA A 7 16.32 7.48 4.25
N THR A 8 15.26 7.95 3.60
CA THR A 8 15.21 8.12 2.13
C THR A 8 15.37 6.79 1.39
N ILE A 9 14.72 5.75 1.90
CA ILE A 9 14.67 4.44 1.25
C ILE A 9 13.59 4.51 0.18
N ASP A 10 13.94 4.29 -1.07
CA ASP A 10 12.96 4.18 -2.16
C ASP A 10 12.47 2.74 -2.37
N THR A 11 11.44 2.57 -3.20
CA THR A 11 10.88 1.24 -3.52
C THR A 11 11.86 0.33 -4.26
N ASP A 12 12.83 0.86 -5.01
CA ASP A 12 13.88 0.06 -5.67
C ASP A 12 14.83 -0.58 -4.66
N GLN A 13 15.13 0.15 -3.57
CA GLN A 13 15.95 -0.36 -2.48
C GLN A 13 15.21 -1.41 -1.62
N ILE A 14 13.86 -1.37 -1.60
CA ILE A 14 13.03 -2.40 -0.96
C ILE A 14 12.90 -3.61 -1.87
N THR A 15 12.56 -3.43 -3.15
CA THR A 15 12.43 -4.51 -4.12
C THR A 15 12.95 -4.03 -5.48
N PRO A 16 14.09 -4.57 -5.95
CA PRO A 16 14.65 -4.22 -7.24
C PRO A 16 13.64 -4.44 -8.38
N ALA A 17 13.71 -3.63 -9.43
CA ALA A 17 12.80 -3.73 -10.56
C ALA A 17 12.84 -5.13 -11.22
N SER A 18 14.02 -5.75 -11.29
CA SER A 18 14.20 -7.12 -11.82
C SER A 18 13.52 -8.20 -10.98
N ASP A 19 13.16 -7.91 -9.73
CA ASP A 19 12.44 -8.81 -8.83
C ASP A 19 10.93 -8.50 -8.78
N CYS A 20 10.48 -7.46 -9.50
CA CYS A 20 9.07 -7.07 -9.58
C CYS A 20 8.32 -7.71 -10.77
N VAL A 21 8.96 -8.64 -11.47
CA VAL A 21 8.39 -9.34 -12.63
C VAL A 21 7.97 -10.75 -12.25
N SER A 22 6.88 -11.24 -12.84
CA SER A 22 6.45 -12.63 -12.72
C SER A 22 5.98 -13.15 -14.08
N GLU A 23 6.24 -14.43 -14.33
CA GLU A 23 5.81 -15.15 -15.53
C GLU A 23 4.44 -15.83 -15.35
N SER A 24 3.93 -15.90 -14.11
CA SER A 24 2.64 -16.53 -13.79
C SER A 24 1.94 -15.81 -12.64
N LEU A 25 0.59 -15.85 -12.65
CA LEU A 25 -0.23 -15.43 -11.52
C LEU A 25 -0.05 -16.34 -10.29
N GLU A 26 0.28 -17.61 -10.50
CA GLU A 26 0.42 -18.62 -9.43
C GLU A 26 1.68 -18.43 -8.60
N THR A 27 2.78 -17.99 -9.23
CA THR A 27 4.10 -17.78 -8.61
C THR A 27 4.45 -16.30 -8.48
N LEU A 28 3.44 -15.44 -8.51
CA LEU A 28 3.57 -13.98 -8.42
C LEU A 28 4.52 -13.55 -7.30
N ASP A 29 4.47 -14.24 -6.16
CA ASP A 29 5.17 -13.82 -4.96
C ASP A 29 6.63 -14.26 -4.85
N GLU A 30 7.06 -15.25 -5.62
CA GLU A 30 8.37 -15.87 -5.44
C GLU A 30 9.52 -14.87 -5.64
N ARG A 31 9.48 -14.09 -6.74
CA ARG A 31 10.53 -13.14 -7.09
C ARG A 31 10.58 -11.95 -6.15
N TRP A 32 9.44 -11.31 -5.83
CA TRP A 32 9.47 -10.13 -4.97
C TRP A 32 9.75 -10.46 -3.50
N LYS A 33 9.40 -11.67 -3.02
CA LYS A 33 9.82 -12.14 -1.68
C LYS A 33 11.35 -12.33 -1.65
N ALA A 34 11.92 -12.96 -2.67
CA ALA A 34 13.37 -13.11 -2.80
C ALA A 34 14.11 -11.76 -2.96
N GLY A 35 13.48 -10.79 -3.63
CA GLY A 35 14.03 -9.45 -3.84
C GLY A 35 13.93 -8.50 -2.64
N SER A 36 13.15 -8.86 -1.62
CA SER A 36 12.90 -8.00 -0.45
C SER A 36 14.20 -7.64 0.29
N PHE A 37 14.56 -6.36 0.24
CA PHE A 37 15.82 -5.77 0.71
C PHE A 37 17.11 -6.44 0.20
N ARG A 38 17.07 -7.10 -0.97
CA ARG A 38 18.20 -7.87 -1.54
C ARG A 38 19.57 -7.20 -1.39
N TYR A 39 19.65 -5.89 -1.65
CA TYR A 39 20.90 -5.14 -1.60
C TYR A 39 21.09 -4.33 -0.30
N LEU A 40 19.99 -3.89 0.31
CA LEU A 40 20.04 -2.99 1.47
C LEU A 40 20.21 -3.74 2.79
N MET A 41 19.55 -4.89 2.92
CA MET A 41 19.58 -5.77 4.08
C MET A 41 19.54 -7.23 3.58
N PRO A 42 20.67 -7.77 3.05
CA PRO A 42 20.69 -9.08 2.39
C PRO A 42 20.28 -10.26 3.29
N ASP A 43 20.37 -10.08 4.61
CA ASP A 43 19.95 -11.05 5.64
C ASP A 43 18.51 -10.82 6.13
N PHE A 44 17.73 -9.94 5.52
CA PHE A 44 16.36 -9.59 5.93
C PHE A 44 15.46 -10.82 6.09
N ARG A 45 15.41 -11.70 5.09
CA ARG A 45 14.59 -12.92 5.16
C ARG A 45 15.03 -13.85 6.30
N GLU A 46 16.33 -13.99 6.51
CA GLU A 46 16.86 -14.81 7.62
C GLU A 46 16.47 -14.21 8.98
N ARG A 47 16.62 -12.89 9.16
CA ARG A 47 16.20 -12.15 10.36
C ARG A 47 14.74 -12.39 10.69
N VAL A 48 13.86 -12.23 9.70
CA VAL A 48 12.42 -12.46 9.88
C VAL A 48 12.15 -13.91 10.27
N HIS A 49 12.76 -14.88 9.61
CA HIS A 49 12.61 -16.30 9.93
C HIS A 49 13.16 -16.68 11.33
N ARG A 50 14.05 -15.87 11.92
CA ARG A 50 14.50 -16.01 13.31
C ARG A 50 13.54 -15.35 14.33
N GLY A 51 12.48 -14.70 13.87
CA GLY A 51 11.45 -14.09 14.72
C GLY A 51 11.52 -12.55 14.81
N GLU A 52 12.37 -11.88 14.03
CA GLU A 52 12.41 -10.41 14.00
C GLU A 52 11.19 -9.85 13.23
N THR A 53 10.24 -9.23 13.92
CA THR A 53 8.94 -8.80 13.35
C THR A 53 8.79 -7.29 13.17
N PHE A 54 9.79 -6.49 13.53
CA PHE A 54 9.75 -5.03 13.41
C PHE A 54 10.81 -4.52 12.45
N LEU A 55 10.36 -3.86 11.39
CA LEU A 55 11.22 -3.11 10.48
C LEU A 55 11.18 -1.64 10.85
N VAL A 56 12.29 -1.10 11.35
CA VAL A 56 12.38 0.31 11.78
C VAL A 56 13.21 1.14 10.80
N ALA A 57 12.59 2.12 10.16
CA ALA A 57 13.21 3.00 9.18
C ALA A 57 13.12 4.49 9.58
N GLY A 58 14.03 5.30 9.07
CA GLY A 58 14.04 6.74 9.25
C GLY A 58 12.97 7.46 8.41
N ASP A 59 13.14 8.77 8.25
CA ASP A 59 12.25 9.60 7.44
C ASP A 59 12.29 9.20 5.97
N ARG A 60 11.21 9.49 5.23
CA ARG A 60 11.12 9.25 3.78
C ARG A 60 11.32 7.78 3.41
N PHE A 61 10.71 6.88 4.17
CA PHE A 61 10.68 5.45 3.85
C PHE A 61 9.69 5.15 2.71
N ALA A 62 10.09 4.25 1.82
CA ALA A 62 9.34 3.76 0.67
C ALA A 62 8.80 4.85 -0.26
N ILE A 63 9.64 5.85 -0.57
CA ILE A 63 9.32 6.86 -1.57
C ILE A 63 9.53 6.31 -3.00
N GLY A 64 8.99 7.00 -4.00
CA GLY A 64 9.21 6.66 -5.41
C GLY A 64 8.03 5.91 -6.04
N SER A 65 8.36 4.95 -6.90
CA SER A 65 7.40 4.32 -7.82
C SER A 65 6.29 3.51 -7.12
N SER A 66 5.13 3.40 -7.77
CA SER A 66 4.00 2.60 -7.29
C SER A 66 4.26 1.10 -7.50
N ARG A 67 5.05 0.49 -6.60
CA ARG A 67 5.33 -0.96 -6.62
C ARG A 67 4.60 -1.65 -5.49
N GLU A 68 3.49 -2.29 -5.81
CA GLU A 68 2.74 -3.14 -4.86
C GLU A 68 3.56 -4.36 -4.42
N MET A 69 4.51 -4.78 -5.24
CA MET A 69 5.48 -5.84 -4.97
C MET A 69 6.35 -5.55 -3.74
N SER A 70 6.64 -4.27 -3.45
CA SER A 70 7.46 -3.89 -2.30
C SER A 70 6.81 -4.23 -0.96
N PRO A 71 5.62 -3.71 -0.62
CA PRO A 71 4.94 -4.14 0.61
C PRO A 71 4.51 -5.62 0.54
N ALA A 72 4.14 -6.15 -0.63
CA ALA A 72 3.75 -7.56 -0.77
C ALA A 72 4.91 -8.52 -0.47
N GLY A 73 6.14 -8.22 -0.89
CA GLY A 73 7.32 -9.01 -0.60
C GLY A 73 7.69 -9.00 0.88
N LEU A 74 7.68 -7.81 1.50
CA LEU A 74 7.93 -7.70 2.94
C LEU A 74 6.91 -8.49 3.76
N LYS A 75 5.62 -8.38 3.41
CA LYS A 75 4.55 -9.17 4.04
C LYS A 75 4.73 -10.67 3.79
N GLY A 76 4.96 -11.07 2.55
CA GLY A 76 5.10 -12.48 2.16
C GLY A 76 6.26 -13.18 2.88
N VAL A 77 7.39 -12.50 3.07
CA VAL A 77 8.53 -13.03 3.84
C VAL A 77 8.14 -13.33 5.30
N ALA A 78 7.31 -12.49 5.92
CA ALA A 78 6.83 -12.74 7.29
C ALA A 78 5.80 -13.87 7.33
N GLU A 79 4.87 -13.90 6.38
CA GLU A 79 3.85 -14.95 6.30
C GLU A 79 4.44 -16.35 6.07
N GLU A 80 5.52 -16.46 5.29
CA GLU A 80 6.26 -17.71 5.11
C GLU A 80 6.81 -18.27 6.43
N ALA A 81 7.19 -17.39 7.36
CA ALA A 81 7.64 -17.75 8.70
C ALA A 81 6.48 -17.92 9.70
N GLY A 82 5.22 -17.71 9.27
CA GLY A 82 4.06 -17.70 10.16
C GLY A 82 4.03 -16.50 11.11
N LEU A 83 4.61 -15.37 10.70
CA LEU A 83 4.76 -14.15 11.48
C LEU A 83 4.02 -12.97 10.83
N GLU A 84 3.76 -11.94 11.63
CA GLU A 84 3.26 -10.65 11.17
C GLU A 84 4.37 -9.60 11.26
N LEU A 85 4.58 -8.84 10.18
CA LEU A 85 5.56 -7.76 10.14
C LEU A 85 4.90 -6.42 10.47
N VAL A 86 5.58 -5.62 11.31
CA VAL A 86 5.22 -4.23 11.59
C VAL A 86 6.32 -3.31 11.09
N ILE A 87 5.97 -2.39 10.18
CA ILE A 87 6.87 -1.36 9.69
C ILE A 87 6.67 -0.10 10.51
N VAL A 88 7.73 0.38 11.16
CA VAL A 88 7.75 1.63 11.91
C VAL A 88 8.68 2.60 11.18
N CYS A 89 8.17 3.75 10.76
CA CYS A 89 8.95 4.76 10.05
C CYS A 89 8.91 6.14 10.71
N GLY A 90 9.90 6.96 10.35
CA GLY A 90 9.94 8.38 10.69
C GLY A 90 8.91 9.17 9.87
N ALA A 91 9.13 10.46 9.71
CA ALA A 91 8.21 11.32 8.96
C ALA A 91 8.22 11.02 7.46
N ASN A 92 7.10 11.31 6.79
CA ASN A 92 6.95 11.31 5.33
C ASN A 92 7.13 9.93 4.67
N MET A 93 6.49 8.88 5.20
CA MET A 93 6.34 7.61 4.46
C MET A 93 5.72 7.87 3.08
N GLY A 94 6.16 7.17 2.03
CA GLY A 94 5.54 7.25 0.72
C GLY A 94 4.05 6.88 0.78
N ASP A 95 3.17 7.81 0.39
CA ASP A 95 1.72 7.63 0.54
C ASP A 95 1.18 6.43 -0.27
N ILE A 96 1.76 6.17 -1.45
CA ILE A 96 1.39 5.01 -2.28
C ILE A 96 1.79 3.71 -1.58
N PHE A 97 3.00 3.62 -1.04
CA PHE A 97 3.44 2.46 -0.28
C PHE A 97 2.56 2.25 0.95
N ARG A 98 2.26 3.33 1.70
CA ARG A 98 1.39 3.28 2.88
C ARG A 98 0.03 2.70 2.53
N ARG A 99 -0.61 3.21 1.46
CA ARG A 99 -1.90 2.71 0.98
C ARG A 99 -1.82 1.24 0.56
N ASN A 100 -0.80 0.86 -0.20
CA ASN A 100 -0.65 -0.50 -0.71
C ASN A 100 -0.37 -1.49 0.44
N ALA A 101 0.44 -1.12 1.43
CA ALA A 101 0.67 -1.91 2.63
C ALA A 101 -0.63 -2.16 3.40
N LEU A 102 -1.41 -1.11 3.67
CA LEU A 102 -2.71 -1.25 4.34
C LEU A 102 -3.69 -2.10 3.52
N ASN A 103 -3.73 -1.94 2.20
CA ASN A 103 -4.56 -2.77 1.31
C ASN A 103 -4.19 -4.25 1.37
N LEU A 104 -2.93 -4.57 1.65
CA LEU A 104 -2.44 -5.93 1.80
C LEU A 104 -2.58 -6.51 3.20
N GLY A 105 -3.05 -5.72 4.18
CA GLY A 105 -3.07 -6.10 5.59
C GLY A 105 -1.73 -5.90 6.32
N LEU A 106 -0.70 -5.37 5.65
CA LEU A 106 0.60 -5.10 6.28
C LEU A 106 0.51 -3.90 7.24
N HIS A 107 0.98 -4.08 8.46
CA HIS A 107 1.00 -3.03 9.47
C HIS A 107 2.10 -1.99 9.18
N VAL A 108 1.67 -0.75 8.96
CA VAL A 108 2.54 0.42 8.78
C VAL A 108 2.21 1.50 9.80
N VAL A 109 3.25 2.04 10.41
CA VAL A 109 3.15 2.95 11.55
C VAL A 109 4.15 4.09 11.39
N GLN A 110 3.66 5.32 11.40
CA GLN A 110 4.50 6.51 11.38
C GLN A 110 4.62 7.08 12.81
N SER A 111 5.83 7.06 13.36
CA SER A 111 6.16 7.61 14.68
C SER A 111 7.62 8.04 14.75
N THR A 112 7.88 9.34 14.59
CA THR A 112 9.22 9.92 14.71
C THR A 112 9.82 9.68 16.09
N GLU A 113 9.00 9.72 17.15
CA GLU A 113 9.45 9.45 18.52
C GLU A 113 9.93 8.01 18.68
N ALA A 114 9.16 7.03 18.22
CA ALA A 114 9.53 5.61 18.30
C ALA A 114 10.83 5.34 17.52
N VAL A 115 10.97 5.92 16.33
CA VAL A 115 12.15 5.74 15.46
C VAL A 115 13.41 6.36 16.06
N ASN A 116 13.29 7.55 16.63
CA ASN A 116 14.41 8.24 17.29
C ASN A 116 14.89 7.49 18.53
N ASP A 117 13.96 6.89 19.28
CA ASP A 117 14.29 6.16 20.48
C ASP A 117 14.86 4.77 20.16
N ALA A 118 14.36 4.09 19.12
CA ALA A 118 14.74 2.73 18.72
C ALA A 118 16.25 2.55 18.54
N GLN A 119 16.75 1.37 18.88
CA GLN A 119 18.10 0.88 18.63
C GLN A 119 18.02 -0.54 18.04
N GLU A 120 19.09 -0.97 17.40
CA GLU A 120 19.20 -2.35 16.92
C GLU A 120 19.04 -3.33 18.09
N GLY A 121 18.22 -4.37 17.92
CA GLY A 121 18.00 -5.41 18.92
C GLY A 121 16.97 -5.08 20.02
N ASP A 122 16.28 -3.95 19.94
CA ASP A 122 15.16 -3.70 20.87
C ASP A 122 13.98 -4.62 20.62
N ALA A 123 13.32 -5.02 21.71
CA ALA A 123 12.03 -5.66 21.65
C ALA A 123 10.92 -4.60 21.55
N PHE A 124 10.04 -4.78 20.56
CA PHE A 124 8.85 -3.97 20.37
C PHE A 124 7.60 -4.85 20.47
N ALA A 125 6.52 -4.24 20.97
CA ALA A 125 5.17 -4.78 20.91
C ALA A 125 4.26 -3.80 20.19
N PHE A 126 3.25 -4.33 19.50
CA PHE A 126 2.26 -3.56 18.76
C PHE A 126 0.86 -4.06 19.12
N ASP A 127 -0.02 -3.13 19.54
CA ASP A 127 -1.44 -3.42 19.73
C ASP A 127 -2.18 -3.17 18.40
N PRO A 128 -2.68 -4.20 17.71
CA PRO A 128 -3.35 -4.03 16.42
C PRO A 128 -4.72 -3.35 16.54
N VAL A 129 -5.32 -3.26 17.74
CA VAL A 129 -6.60 -2.57 17.94
C VAL A 129 -6.37 -1.07 18.06
N THR A 130 -5.47 -0.66 18.96
CA THR A 130 -5.20 0.76 19.24
C THR A 130 -4.11 1.36 18.35
N ARG A 131 -3.34 0.51 17.66
CA ARG A 131 -2.08 0.84 16.95
C ARG A 131 -0.96 1.34 17.87
N ARG A 132 -1.09 1.21 19.19
CA ARG A 132 -0.05 1.65 20.12
C ARG A 132 1.22 0.81 19.96
N LEU A 133 2.36 1.48 19.87
CA LEU A 133 3.67 0.85 19.89
C LEU A 133 4.25 0.90 21.31
N THR A 134 4.90 -0.17 21.74
CA THR A 134 5.67 -0.22 22.98
C THR A 134 7.09 -0.68 22.68
N ASN A 135 8.09 0.12 23.02
CA ASN A 135 9.47 -0.36 23.10
C ASN A 135 9.67 -0.95 24.50
N GLU A 136 9.70 -2.28 24.58
CA GLU A 136 9.76 -3.01 25.85
C GLU A 136 11.13 -2.85 26.52
N THR A 137 12.20 -2.85 25.73
CA THR A 137 13.57 -2.65 26.20
C THR A 137 13.75 -1.31 26.92
N ARG A 138 13.05 -0.27 26.45
CA ARG A 138 13.11 1.09 27.04
C ARG A 138 11.94 1.47 27.93
N ALA A 139 10.96 0.58 28.10
CA ALA A 139 9.73 0.83 28.85
C ALA A 139 9.03 2.14 28.42
N ARG A 140 8.90 2.35 27.10
CA ARG A 140 8.25 3.53 26.51
C ARG A 140 7.16 3.14 25.52
N THR A 141 6.11 3.95 25.46
CA THR A 141 4.97 3.77 24.57
C THR A 141 4.81 4.97 23.64
N TYR A 142 4.34 4.72 22.43
CA TYR A 142 4.17 5.73 21.39
C TYR A 142 2.78 5.60 20.77
N ASP A 143 2.12 6.75 20.60
CA ASP A 143 0.88 6.86 19.83
C ASP A 143 1.24 7.32 18.40
N PRO A 144 0.99 6.49 17.37
CA PRO A 144 1.36 6.85 16.01
C PRO A 144 0.49 7.95 15.42
N VAL A 145 0.93 8.47 14.26
CA VAL A 145 0.08 9.33 13.43
C VAL A 145 -1.26 8.62 13.13
N PRO A 146 -2.40 9.30 13.34
CA PRO A 146 -3.72 8.72 13.13
C PRO A 146 -3.94 8.39 11.65
N LEU A 147 -4.69 7.31 11.40
CA LEU A 147 -5.18 6.97 10.07
C LEU A 147 -6.50 7.70 9.80
N SER A 148 -6.79 7.95 8.53
CA SER A 148 -8.14 8.34 8.12
C SER A 148 -9.15 7.22 8.43
N PRO A 149 -10.46 7.54 8.54
CA PRO A 149 -11.48 6.53 8.78
C PRO A 149 -11.48 5.38 7.76
N GLN A 150 -11.18 5.67 6.49
CA GLN A 150 -11.12 4.65 5.43
C GLN A 150 -9.88 3.77 5.55
N GLU A 151 -8.71 4.35 5.82
CA GLU A 151 -7.49 3.57 6.09
C GLU A 151 -7.68 2.66 7.30
N GLU A 152 -8.33 3.14 8.36
CA GLU A 152 -8.65 2.34 9.55
C GLU A 152 -9.66 1.22 9.23
N SER A 153 -10.66 1.48 8.39
CA SER A 153 -11.63 0.48 7.92
C SER A 153 -10.96 -0.65 7.14
N ILE A 154 -10.05 -0.31 6.21
CA ILE A 154 -9.27 -1.28 5.42
C ILE A 154 -8.37 -2.10 6.34
N ARG A 155 -7.62 -1.44 7.22
CA ARG A 155 -6.72 -2.09 8.18
C ARG A 155 -7.44 -3.08 9.08
N ARG A 156 -8.60 -2.71 9.64
CA ARG A 156 -9.42 -3.59 10.50
C ARG A 156 -10.06 -4.75 9.75
N SER A 157 -10.15 -4.64 8.43
CA SER A 157 -10.68 -5.69 7.55
C SER A 157 -9.59 -6.64 7.05
N ASP A 158 -8.38 -6.56 7.61
CA ASP A 158 -7.18 -7.29 7.16
C ASP A 158 -6.88 -7.05 5.67
N GLY A 159 -7.03 -5.78 5.25
CA GLY A 159 -6.79 -5.33 3.89
C GLY A 159 -8.05 -5.09 3.07
N ILE A 160 -7.83 -4.89 1.77
CA ILE A 160 -8.84 -4.34 0.86
C ILE A 160 -9.88 -5.38 0.42
N LEU A 161 -9.55 -6.67 0.47
CA LEU A 161 -10.40 -7.72 -0.11
C LEU A 161 -11.80 -7.76 0.51
N ALA A 162 -11.89 -7.73 1.84
CA ALA A 162 -13.17 -7.75 2.55
C ALA A 162 -13.96 -6.45 2.33
N VAL A 163 -13.27 -5.30 2.20
CA VAL A 163 -13.89 -4.02 1.85
C VAL A 163 -14.45 -4.08 0.43
N GLY A 164 -13.66 -4.51 -0.54
CA GLY A 164 -14.05 -4.64 -1.94
C GLY A 164 -15.25 -5.56 -2.12
N ARG A 165 -15.25 -6.73 -1.48
CA ARG A 165 -16.39 -7.67 -1.51
C ARG A 165 -17.69 -7.05 -0.97
N ARG A 166 -17.59 -6.27 0.11
CA ARG A 166 -18.74 -5.57 0.70
C ARG A 166 -19.27 -4.47 -0.21
N GLU A 167 -18.38 -3.76 -0.91
CA GLU A 167 -18.77 -2.65 -1.79
C GLU A 167 -19.26 -3.12 -3.17
N LEU A 168 -18.81 -4.29 -3.64
CA LEU A 168 -19.13 -4.84 -4.96
C LEU A 168 -20.63 -4.92 -5.25
N ALA A 169 -21.42 -5.41 -4.30
CA ALA A 169 -22.88 -5.54 -4.51
C ALA A 169 -23.54 -4.17 -4.75
N ALA A 170 -23.11 -3.14 -4.02
CA ALA A 170 -23.63 -1.79 -4.17
C ALA A 170 -23.11 -1.09 -5.43
N SER A 171 -21.88 -1.40 -5.88
CA SER A 171 -21.33 -0.82 -7.10
C SER A 171 -22.03 -1.35 -8.36
N ILE A 172 -22.36 -2.65 -8.41
CA ILE A 172 -23.05 -3.26 -9.55
C ILE A 172 -24.50 -2.77 -9.67
N ALA A 173 -25.17 -2.55 -8.53
CA ALA A 173 -26.57 -2.13 -8.51
C ALA A 173 -26.77 -0.64 -8.87
N ARG A 174 -25.69 0.13 -8.98
CA ARG A 174 -25.75 1.59 -9.16
C ARG A 174 -25.29 1.98 -10.56
N GLU A 175 -26.15 2.69 -11.28
CA GLU A 175 -25.79 3.28 -12.57
C GLU A 175 -24.80 4.45 -12.36
N PRO A 176 -23.64 4.46 -13.04
CA PRO A 176 -22.71 5.58 -12.98
C PRO A 176 -23.36 6.88 -13.47
N SER A 177 -23.22 7.96 -12.70
CA SER A 177 -23.72 9.29 -13.07
C SER A 177 -22.65 10.35 -12.82
N ILE A 178 -22.32 11.11 -13.87
CA ILE A 178 -21.39 12.24 -13.81
C ILE A 178 -22.21 13.51 -14.01
N GLU A 179 -22.24 14.36 -12.99
CA GLU A 179 -23.03 15.58 -12.97
C GLU A 179 -22.11 16.75 -12.69
N TRP A 180 -22.16 17.80 -13.53
CA TRP A 180 -21.33 18.98 -13.32
C TRP A 180 -22.06 20.03 -12.50
N ALA A 181 -21.33 20.65 -11.57
CA ALA A 181 -21.85 21.76 -10.77
C ALA A 181 -22.24 22.93 -11.68
N ASP A 182 -23.30 23.66 -11.31
CA ASP A 182 -23.63 24.90 -12.00
C ASP A 182 -22.50 25.94 -11.87
N ALA A 183 -22.49 26.93 -12.77
CA ALA A 183 -21.41 27.91 -12.84
C ALA A 183 -21.20 28.71 -11.55
N SER A 184 -22.24 28.89 -10.72
CA SER A 184 -22.13 29.63 -9.46
C SER A 184 -21.39 28.82 -8.41
N LEU A 185 -21.65 27.51 -8.32
CA LEU A 185 -20.98 26.59 -7.42
C LEU A 185 -19.56 26.28 -7.90
N ALA A 186 -19.39 25.97 -9.19
CA ALA A 186 -18.09 25.63 -9.78
C ALA A 186 -17.04 26.73 -9.59
N ARG A 187 -17.43 28.02 -9.65
CA ARG A 187 -16.51 29.16 -9.43
C ARG A 187 -15.91 29.23 -8.02
N ARG A 188 -16.46 28.49 -7.06
CA ARG A 188 -15.93 28.40 -5.68
C ARG A 188 -15.02 27.20 -5.46
N MET A 189 -14.83 26.37 -6.48
CA MET A 189 -14.06 25.13 -6.44
C MET A 189 -12.83 25.24 -7.33
N THR A 190 -11.73 24.64 -6.89
CA THR A 190 -10.58 24.32 -7.75
C THR A 190 -10.99 23.34 -8.85
N THR A 191 -10.19 23.24 -9.92
CA THR A 191 -10.42 22.24 -10.98
C THR A 191 -10.48 20.81 -10.43
N THR A 192 -9.62 20.46 -9.48
CA THR A 192 -9.62 19.15 -8.84
C THR A 192 -10.91 18.90 -8.07
N GLU A 193 -11.38 19.88 -7.28
CA GLU A 193 -12.66 19.76 -6.58
C GLU A 193 -13.83 19.65 -7.54
N GLN A 194 -13.83 20.38 -8.67
CA GLN A 194 -14.87 20.25 -9.69
C GLN A 194 -14.90 18.84 -10.30
N ILE A 195 -13.74 18.25 -10.60
CA ILE A 195 -13.64 16.87 -11.11
C ILE A 195 -14.17 15.88 -10.06
N VAL A 196 -13.64 15.93 -8.83
CA VAL A 196 -14.06 15.02 -7.75
C VAL A 196 -15.55 15.18 -7.44
N TRP A 197 -16.04 16.41 -7.39
CA TRP A 197 -17.46 16.71 -7.19
C TRP A 197 -18.30 16.07 -8.28
N SER A 198 -17.88 16.17 -9.54
CA SER A 198 -18.68 15.66 -10.65
C SER A 198 -18.76 14.13 -10.67
N HIS A 199 -17.71 13.46 -10.21
CA HIS A 199 -17.62 12.00 -10.17
C HIS A 199 -18.06 11.40 -8.84
N ARG A 200 -18.43 12.22 -7.83
CA ARG A 200 -18.77 11.72 -6.50
C ARG A 200 -19.96 10.78 -6.54
N VAL A 201 -19.77 9.62 -5.95
CA VAL A 201 -20.82 8.65 -5.66
C VAL A 201 -21.64 9.14 -4.46
N ASP A 202 -20.99 9.80 -3.50
CA ASP A 202 -21.58 10.33 -2.28
C ASP A 202 -22.19 11.71 -2.53
N ARG A 203 -23.44 11.75 -3.02
CA ARG A 203 -24.08 13.00 -3.49
C ARG A 203 -24.28 14.04 -2.40
N ASP A 204 -24.52 13.60 -1.17
CA ASP A 204 -24.76 14.45 0.01
C ASP A 204 -23.47 14.84 0.74
N ALA A 205 -22.32 14.28 0.36
CA ALA A 205 -21.05 14.56 1.01
C ALA A 205 -20.43 15.87 0.49
N GLU A 206 -19.85 16.63 1.42
CA GLU A 206 -19.08 17.82 1.08
C GLU A 206 -17.76 17.42 0.41
N VAL A 207 -17.41 18.13 -0.65
CA VAL A 207 -16.13 17.96 -1.36
C VAL A 207 -15.18 19.04 -0.86
N ALA A 208 -14.27 18.65 0.03
CA ALA A 208 -13.28 19.52 0.64
C ALA A 208 -11.99 18.75 0.95
N PRO A 209 -10.83 19.43 1.11
CA PRO A 209 -9.59 18.79 1.54
C PRO A 209 -9.76 18.00 2.84
N GLY A 210 -9.27 16.75 2.85
CA GLY A 210 -9.39 15.83 3.99
C GLY A 210 -10.69 15.01 4.03
N ALA A 211 -11.68 15.30 3.17
CA ALA A 211 -12.88 14.47 3.05
C ALA A 211 -12.55 13.11 2.40
N THR A 212 -13.25 12.07 2.85
CA THR A 212 -13.25 10.76 2.19
C THR A 212 -14.49 10.66 1.31
N LEU A 213 -14.30 10.38 0.03
CA LEU A 213 -15.36 10.29 -0.96
C LEU A 213 -15.15 9.07 -1.83
N ARG A 214 -16.26 8.42 -2.20
CA ARG A 214 -16.29 7.47 -3.30
C ARG A 214 -16.51 8.23 -4.60
N VAL A 215 -15.78 7.87 -5.64
CA VAL A 215 -15.90 8.48 -6.98
C VAL A 215 -15.98 7.40 -8.05
N TYR A 216 -16.66 7.69 -9.15
CA TYR A 216 -16.55 6.88 -10.35
C TYR A 216 -15.20 7.14 -11.03
N ALA A 217 -14.55 6.06 -11.48
CA ALA A 217 -13.38 6.15 -12.35
C ALA A 217 -13.82 6.00 -13.82
N ASP A 218 -13.47 6.97 -14.67
CA ASP A 218 -13.78 6.89 -16.10
C ASP A 218 -12.85 5.93 -16.85
N LEU A 219 -11.60 5.86 -16.39
CA LEU A 219 -10.52 5.09 -17.00
C LEU A 219 -9.70 4.43 -15.90
N LEU A 220 -9.44 3.14 -16.06
CA LEU A 220 -8.48 2.38 -15.27
C LEU A 220 -7.25 2.08 -16.13
N PRO A 221 -6.19 2.92 -16.07
CA PRO A 221 -4.94 2.61 -16.74
C PRO A 221 -4.16 1.57 -15.93
N ALA A 222 -3.59 0.59 -16.63
CA ALA A 222 -2.67 -0.38 -16.06
C ALA A 222 -1.48 -0.58 -16.99
N SER A 223 -0.31 -0.86 -16.43
CA SER A 223 0.84 -1.31 -17.19
C SER A 223 0.99 -2.83 -17.08
N ASP A 224 1.64 -3.44 -18.06
CA ASP A 224 2.10 -4.82 -18.01
C ASP A 224 2.89 -5.17 -16.73
N GLY A 225 3.63 -4.21 -16.15
CA GLY A 225 4.31 -4.40 -14.87
C GLY A 225 3.39 -4.51 -13.65
N THR A 226 2.23 -3.85 -13.63
CA THR A 226 1.35 -3.74 -12.44
C THR A 226 0.00 -4.44 -12.59
N ALA A 227 -0.46 -4.62 -13.83
CA ALA A 227 -1.74 -5.25 -14.16
C ALA A 227 -1.90 -6.64 -13.56
N PRO A 228 -0.89 -7.56 -13.57
CA PRO A 228 -1.07 -8.89 -13.00
C PRO A 228 -1.47 -8.88 -11.53
N PHE A 229 -0.88 -7.98 -10.73
CA PHE A 229 -1.22 -7.83 -9.31
C PHE A 229 -2.64 -7.29 -9.11
N SER A 230 -3.00 -6.30 -9.93
CA SER A 230 -4.36 -5.72 -9.91
C SER A 230 -5.39 -6.78 -10.29
N ILE A 231 -5.18 -7.54 -11.37
CA ILE A 231 -6.05 -8.63 -11.83
C ILE A 231 -6.23 -9.66 -10.71
N HIS A 232 -5.15 -10.15 -10.12
CA HIS A 232 -5.21 -11.11 -9.01
C HIS A 232 -6.03 -10.59 -7.82
N THR A 233 -5.85 -9.33 -7.45
CA THR A 233 -6.61 -8.69 -6.35
C THR A 233 -8.09 -8.60 -6.69
N PHE A 234 -8.39 -8.20 -7.92
CA PHE A 234 -9.73 -8.07 -8.45
C PHE A 234 -10.45 -9.41 -8.52
N ASP A 235 -9.80 -10.47 -9.00
CA ASP A 235 -10.35 -11.83 -9.05
C ASP A 235 -10.70 -12.33 -7.65
N LYS A 236 -9.87 -12.03 -6.64
CA LYS A 236 -10.18 -12.35 -5.24
C LYS A 236 -11.40 -11.59 -4.70
N ILE A 237 -11.68 -10.40 -5.22
CA ILE A 237 -12.83 -9.59 -4.82
C ILE A 237 -14.11 -10.09 -5.52
N THR A 238 -14.03 -10.34 -6.83
CA THR A 238 -15.21 -10.59 -7.68
C THR A 238 -15.52 -12.06 -7.89
N GLY A 239 -14.58 -12.96 -7.58
CA GLY A 239 -14.66 -14.37 -7.93
C GLY A 239 -14.20 -14.69 -9.35
N GLY A 240 -13.59 -13.73 -10.06
CA GLY A 240 -12.92 -13.93 -11.36
C GLY A 240 -13.75 -13.59 -12.61
N ASP A 241 -15.08 -13.47 -12.51
CA ASP A 241 -15.96 -13.38 -13.68
C ASP A 241 -16.71 -12.03 -13.81
N LEU A 242 -16.38 -11.04 -12.99
CA LEU A 242 -17.31 -9.93 -12.67
C LEU A 242 -16.69 -8.54 -12.73
N ILE A 243 -15.88 -8.26 -13.76
CA ILE A 243 -15.31 -6.92 -13.97
C ILE A 243 -15.55 -6.46 -15.41
N ASP A 244 -16.49 -5.53 -15.56
CA ASP A 244 -16.78 -4.80 -16.80
C ASP A 244 -16.60 -3.29 -16.53
N PRO A 245 -15.35 -2.83 -16.41
CA PRO A 245 -15.08 -1.42 -16.15
C PRO A 245 -15.37 -0.62 -17.41
N ARG A 246 -15.84 0.61 -17.24
CA ARG A 246 -16.30 1.46 -18.34
C ARG A 246 -15.24 1.62 -19.44
N GLN A 247 -13.97 1.81 -19.06
CA GLN A 247 -12.82 1.80 -19.95
C GLN A 247 -11.57 1.28 -19.21
N ILE A 248 -10.85 0.33 -19.82
CA ILE A 248 -9.49 -0.07 -19.42
C ILE A 248 -8.52 0.34 -20.51
N ALA A 249 -7.37 0.89 -20.12
CA ALA A 249 -6.22 1.00 -20.99
C ALA A 249 -5.07 0.16 -20.42
N ILE A 250 -4.56 -0.78 -21.20
CA ILE A 250 -3.36 -1.56 -20.85
C ILE A 250 -2.20 -1.10 -21.72
N ALA A 251 -1.13 -0.63 -21.09
CA ALA A 251 0.12 -0.27 -21.74
C ALA A 251 1.14 -1.40 -21.57
N ASN A 252 1.70 -1.88 -22.68
CA ASN A 252 2.82 -2.82 -22.68
C ASN A 252 4.12 -2.05 -22.94
N ASP A 253 4.70 -1.50 -21.88
CA ASP A 253 5.87 -0.62 -21.95
C ASP A 253 6.99 -0.99 -20.96
N HIS A 254 6.76 -1.94 -20.05
CA HIS A 254 7.77 -2.37 -19.07
C HIS A 254 8.51 -3.65 -19.52
N PHE A 255 7.85 -4.55 -20.26
CA PHE A 255 8.51 -5.71 -20.86
C PHE A 255 9.02 -5.37 -22.26
N VAL A 256 10.28 -4.93 -22.31
CA VAL A 256 11.00 -4.74 -23.57
C VAL A 256 11.89 -5.96 -23.78
N PHE A 257 11.66 -6.72 -24.85
CA PHE A 257 12.56 -7.80 -25.25
C PHE A 257 13.95 -7.21 -25.55
N THR A 258 14.91 -7.36 -24.64
CA THR A 258 16.27 -6.84 -24.83
C THR A 258 17.16 -7.82 -25.59
N GLY A 259 16.67 -9.03 -25.86
CA GLY A 259 17.38 -10.09 -26.59
C GLY A 259 18.51 -10.73 -25.79
N LYS A 260 18.49 -10.57 -24.45
CA LYS A 260 19.42 -11.23 -23.54
C LYS A 260 18.74 -12.48 -22.95
N GLU A 261 19.50 -13.53 -22.66
CA GLU A 261 19.01 -14.79 -22.05
C GLU A 261 18.36 -14.62 -20.65
N ILE A 262 18.40 -13.41 -20.09
CA ILE A 262 17.88 -13.07 -18.75
C ILE A 262 16.48 -12.42 -18.79
N ASP A 263 15.91 -12.23 -19.99
CA ASP A 263 14.55 -11.74 -20.20
C ASP A 263 13.55 -12.90 -20.38
#